data_AF-A0A4R6IWY5-F1
#
_entry.id   AF-A0A4R6IWY5-F1
#
_cell.length_a   1.000
_cell.length_b   1.000
_cell.length_c   1.000
_cell.angle_alpha   90.00
_cell.angle_beta   90.00
_cell.angle_gamma   90.00
#
_symmetry.space_group_name_H-M   'P 1'
#
loop_
_entity.id
_entity.type
_entity.pdbx_description
1 polymer ?
#
loop_
_entity_poly.entity_id
_entity_poly.type
_entity_poly.pdbx_seq_one_letter_code
_entity_poly.pdbx_strand_id
1 'polypeptide(L)'
;MGGNKRYPRPKPPDPLKRHCWVLGDPRGQRGPWVGLILEWQKINSEDWLARVIYVRNPKRGEAVEEWLDAGLLRPADSATFARIADEARYIDTRGL
;
A
#
# COMPACT_ATOMS: atom_id res chain seq x y z
N MET A 1 -29.33 -20.45 23.05
CA MET A 1 -28.13 -19.61 23.35
C MET A 1 -27.37 -19.38 22.05
N GLY A 2 -27.51 -18.21 21.42
CA GLY A 2 -26.79 -17.87 20.19
C GLY A 2 -25.44 -17.25 20.55
N GLY A 3 -24.34 -17.96 20.32
CA GLY A 3 -23.00 -17.47 20.60
C GLY A 3 -22.70 -16.24 19.75
N ASN A 4 -22.42 -15.11 20.40
CA ASN A 4 -21.85 -13.92 19.77
C ASN A 4 -20.45 -14.28 19.23
N LYS A 5 -20.38 -14.86 18.02
CA LYS A 5 -19.16 -14.88 17.21
C LYS A 5 -18.83 -13.43 16.90
N ARG A 6 -18.02 -12.82 17.75
CA ARG A 6 -17.37 -11.54 17.45
C ARG A 6 -16.44 -11.81 16.27
N TYR A 7 -16.92 -11.56 15.06
CA TYR A 7 -16.05 -11.51 13.90
C TYR A 7 -14.87 -10.57 14.23
N PRO A 8 -13.62 -10.98 13.97
CA PRO A 8 -12.47 -10.11 14.19
C PRO A 8 -12.76 -8.78 13.49
N ARG A 9 -12.80 -7.68 14.25
CA ARG A 9 -12.91 -6.36 13.64
C ARG A 9 -11.67 -6.20 12.75
N PRO A 10 -11.81 -5.82 11.46
CA PRO A 10 -10.64 -5.55 10.63
C PRO A 10 -9.80 -4.49 11.33
N LYS A 11 -8.52 -4.84 11.55
CA LYS A 11 -7.58 -3.98 12.24
C LYS A 11 -7.41 -2.70 11.39
N PRO A 12 -7.48 -1.50 11.98
CA PRO A 12 -7.17 -0.29 11.24
C PRO A 12 -5.77 -0.42 10.63
N PRO A 13 -5.55 0.04 9.39
CA PRO A 13 -4.25 0.03 8.76
C PRO A 13 -3.22 0.75 9.65
N ASP A 14 -1.99 0.25 9.65
CA ASP A 14 -0.93 0.75 10.53
C ASP A 14 -0.62 2.24 10.23
N PRO A 15 -0.89 3.18 11.15
CA PRO A 15 -0.70 4.60 10.92
C PRO A 15 0.77 5.02 10.78
N LEU A 16 1.71 4.14 11.13
CA LEU A 16 3.15 4.34 10.93
C LEU A 16 3.60 3.94 9.51
N LYS A 17 2.82 3.12 8.79
CA LYS A 17 3.11 2.67 7.42
C LYS A 17 2.37 3.53 6.40
N ARG A 18 2.82 4.78 6.25
CA ARG A 18 2.17 5.75 5.34
C ARG A 18 2.67 5.68 3.91
N HIS A 19 3.90 5.22 3.68
CA HIS A 19 4.41 5.03 2.33
C HIS A 19 3.77 3.80 1.70
N CYS A 20 3.26 3.96 0.48
CA CYS A 20 2.59 2.90 -0.25
C CYS A 20 2.89 2.95 -1.74
N TRP A 21 2.70 1.81 -2.38
CA TRP A 21 2.52 1.68 -3.82
C TRP A 21 1.04 1.78 -4.16
N VAL A 22 0.69 2.70 -5.05
CA VAL A 22 -0.64 2.81 -5.67
C VAL A 22 -0.66 1.95 -6.92
N LEU A 23 -1.51 0.92 -6.94
CA LEU A 23 -1.59 -0.05 -8.03
C LEU A 23 -2.49 0.39 -9.19
N GLY A 24 -3.38 1.34 -8.94
CA GLY A 24 -4.25 1.92 -9.94
C GLY A 24 -5.13 3.03 -9.38
N ASP A 25 -5.93 3.63 -10.24
CA ASP A 25 -6.85 4.72 -9.89
C ASP A 25 -8.32 4.36 -10.25
N PRO A 26 -9.30 5.15 -9.79
CA PRO A 26 -10.72 4.96 -10.14
C PRO A 26 -11.03 5.15 -11.63
N ARG A 27 -10.11 5.73 -12.41
CA ARG A 27 -10.25 5.92 -13.86
C ARG A 27 -9.71 4.73 -14.66
N GLY A 28 -9.29 3.66 -13.98
CA GLY A 28 -8.79 2.43 -14.60
C GLY A 28 -7.33 2.49 -15.07
N GLN A 29 -6.59 3.55 -14.74
CA GLN A 29 -5.16 3.63 -14.98
C GLN A 29 -4.44 2.68 -14.01
N ARG A 30 -3.39 2.03 -14.49
CA ARG A 30 -2.58 1.07 -13.71
C ARG A 30 -1.23 1.68 -13.35
N GLY A 31 -0.83 1.47 -12.10
CA GLY A 31 0.49 1.81 -11.57
C GLY A 31 1.53 0.70 -11.83
N PRO A 32 2.57 0.56 -10.97
CA PRO A 32 2.66 1.10 -9.62
C PRO A 32 3.21 2.54 -9.55
N TRP A 33 2.65 3.35 -8.65
CA TRP A 33 3.15 4.69 -8.33
C TRP A 33 3.48 4.82 -6.85
N VAL A 34 4.55 5.55 -6.52
CA VAL A 34 4.86 5.87 -5.12
C VAL A 34 3.85 6.87 -4.59
N GLY A 35 3.28 6.57 -3.43
CA GLY A 35 2.32 7.43 -2.74
C GLY A 35 2.54 7.49 -1.23
N LEU A 36 1.90 8.50 -0.64
CA LEU A 36 1.85 8.73 0.80
C LEU A 36 0.39 8.79 1.25
N ILE A 37 0.04 7.91 2.18
CA ILE A 37 -1.27 7.91 2.84
C ILE A 37 -1.32 9.06 3.84
N LEU A 38 -2.27 9.96 3.62
CA LEU A 38 -2.54 11.11 4.48
C LEU A 38 -3.54 10.74 5.58
N GLU A 39 -4.53 9.92 5.23
CA GLU A 39 -5.68 9.63 6.09
C GLU A 39 -6.35 8.32 5.70
N TRP A 40 -6.97 7.66 6.69
CA TRP A 40 -7.81 6.49 6.49
C TRP A 40 -9.25 6.79 6.89
N GLN A 41 -10.21 6.38 6.07
CA GLN A 41 -11.63 6.49 6.34
C GLN A 41 -12.29 5.11 6.20
N LYS A 42 -13.08 4.73 7.20
CA LYS A 42 -13.88 3.51 7.16
C LYS A 42 -15.22 3.80 6.48
N ILE A 43 -15.56 3.08 5.41
CA ILE A 43 -16.85 3.27 4.70
C ILE A 43 -17.93 2.32 5.24
N ASN A 44 -17.58 1.05 5.47
CA ASN A 44 -18.47 0.04 6.02
C ASN A 44 -17.70 -0.91 6.96
N SER A 45 -18.27 -2.03 7.38
CA SER A 45 -17.64 -2.92 8.35
C SER A 45 -16.26 -3.44 7.92
N GLU A 46 -16.04 -3.63 6.62
CA GLU A 46 -14.85 -4.28 6.03
C GLU A 46 -14.05 -3.40 5.06
N ASP A 47 -14.64 -2.33 4.53
CA ASP A 47 -14.04 -1.49 3.50
C ASP A 47 -13.46 -0.19 4.05
N TRP A 48 -12.26 0.12 3.57
CA TRP A 48 -11.49 1.31 3.93
C TRP A 48 -11.07 2.06 2.66
N LEU A 49 -11.20 3.39 2.71
CA LEU A 49 -10.51 4.28 1.79
C LEU A 49 -9.30 4.88 2.48
N ALA A 50 -8.27 5.16 1.69
CA ALA A 50 -7.17 6.01 2.10
C ALA A 50 -7.14 7.26 1.21
N ARG A 51 -6.95 8.42 1.82
CA ARG A 51 -6.60 9.64 1.09
C ARG A 51 -5.10 9.59 0.82
N VAL A 52 -4.72 9.55 -0.44
CA VAL A 52 -3.33 9.33 -0.87
C VAL A 52 -2.90 10.45 -1.80
N ILE A 53 -1.70 10.98 -1.56
CA ILE A 53 -0.98 11.81 -2.54
C ILE A 53 0.07 10.95 -3.25
N TYR A 54 0.09 10.96 -4.58
CA TYR A 54 1.00 10.14 -5.40
C TYR A 54 1.33 10.80 -6.73
N VAL A 55 2.47 10.43 -7.32
CA VAL A 55 2.94 10.98 -8.60
C VAL A 55 2.80 9.93 -9.70
N ARG A 56 1.87 10.17 -10.64
CA ARG A 56 1.59 9.22 -11.74
C ARG A 56 2.66 9.23 -12.82
N ASN A 57 3.16 10.42 -13.15
CA ASN A 57 4.18 10.61 -14.16
C ASN A 57 5.33 11.43 -13.58
N PRO A 58 6.44 10.77 -13.17
CA PRO A 58 7.59 11.46 -12.60
C PRO A 58 8.18 12.52 -13.53
N LYS A 59 8.05 12.35 -14.86
CA LYS A 59 8.56 13.33 -15.84
C LYS A 59 7.74 14.63 -15.87
N ARG A 60 6.46 14.56 -15.52
CA ARG A 60 5.58 15.74 -15.42
C ARG A 60 5.57 16.34 -14.02
N GLY A 61 5.92 15.57 -12.99
CA GLY A 61 5.98 16.05 -11.60
C GLY A 61 4.62 16.39 -10.99
N GLU A 62 3.52 16.03 -11.64
CA GLU A 62 2.17 16.31 -11.14
C GLU A 62 1.79 15.28 -10.06
N ALA A 63 1.56 15.79 -8.85
CA ALA A 63 1.00 15.02 -7.76
C ALA A 63 -0.53 15.04 -7.84
N VAL A 64 -1.13 13.87 -7.59
CA VAL A 64 -2.57 13.69 -7.49
C VAL A 64 -2.91 13.33 -6.06
N GLU A 65 -3.89 14.01 -5.48
CA GLU A 65 -4.49 13.66 -4.20
C GLU A 65 -5.88 13.07 -4.45
N GLU A 66 -6.12 11.85 -3.96
CA GLU A 66 -7.39 11.16 -4.21
C GLU A 66 -7.71 10.15 -3.10
N TRP A 67 -8.99 9.85 -2.91
CA TRP A 67 -9.42 8.73 -2.07
C TRP A 67 -9.37 7.43 -2.88
N LEU A 68 -8.61 6.46 -2.39
CA LEU A 68 -8.39 5.18 -3.04
C LEU A 68 -8.85 4.04 -2.14
N ASP A 69 -9.40 2.99 -2.76
CA ASP A 69 -9.70 1.74 -2.08
C ASP A 69 -8.43 1.10 -1.51
N ALA A 70 -8.49 0.59 -0.27
CA ALA A 70 -7.35 -0.04 0.38
C ALA A 70 -6.74 -1.20 -0.44
N GLY A 71 -7.57 -1.91 -1.23
CA GLY A 71 -7.14 -2.97 -2.13
C GLY A 71 -6.22 -2.51 -3.26
N LEU A 72 -6.28 -1.23 -3.64
CA LEU A 72 -5.38 -0.58 -4.60
C LEU A 72 -4.05 -0.16 -4.00
N LEU A 73 -3.85 -0.32 -2.69
CA LEU A 73 -2.64 0.10 -1.99
C LEU A 73 -1.81 -1.11 -1.55
N ARG A 74 -0.50 -0.98 -1.64
CA ARG A 74 0.45 -1.92 -1.03
C ARG A 74 1.42 -1.15 -0.16
N PRO A 75 1.75 -1.61 1.06
CA PRO A 75 2.79 -0.97 1.85
C PRO A 75 4.10 -0.89 1.07
N ALA A 76 4.75 0.26 1.08
CA ALA A 76 6.13 0.37 0.63
C ALA A 76 7.03 -0.08 1.79
N ASP A 77 7.03 -1.38 2.09
CA ASP A 77 7.91 -1.90 3.11
C ASP A 77 9.36 -1.94 2.60
N SER A 78 10.29 -1.64 3.51
CA SER A 78 11.72 -1.79 3.26
C SER A 78 12.15 -3.26 3.30
N ALA A 79 11.31 -4.15 3.84
CA ALA A 79 11.61 -5.58 4.00
C ALA A 79 11.62 -6.34 2.67
N THR A 80 10.81 -5.92 1.70
CA THR A 80 10.86 -6.42 0.32
C THR A 80 12.21 -6.09 -0.33
N PHE A 81 12.73 -4.88 -0.10
CA PHE A 81 14.08 -4.50 -0.53
C PHE A 81 15.16 -5.30 0.20
N ALA A 82 15.00 -5.56 1.51
CA ALA A 82 15.95 -6.34 2.28
C ALA A 82 16.06 -7.79 1.79
N ARG A 83 14.94 -8.46 1.46
CA ARG A 83 14.98 -9.83 0.90
C ARG A 83 15.68 -9.91 -0.45
N ILE A 84 15.42 -8.95 -1.34
CA ILE A 84 16.08 -8.90 -2.66
C ILE A 84 17.58 -8.62 -2.51
N ALA A 85 17.97 -7.73 -1.58
CA ALA A 85 19.38 -7.45 -1.29
C ALA A 85 20.11 -8.64 -0.65
N ASP A 86 19.44 -9.43 0.18
CA ASP A 86 20.00 -10.64 0.80
C ASP A 86 20.18 -11.77 -0.23
N GLU A 87 19.21 -11.94 -1.13
CA GLU A 87 19.27 -12.90 -2.24
C GLU A 87 20.35 -12.54 -3.27
N ALA A 88 20.55 -11.24 -3.56
CA ALA A 88 21.63 -10.77 -4.42
C ALA A 88 23.02 -11.04 -3.83
N ARG A 89 23.20 -10.91 -2.51
CA ARG A 89 24.45 -11.27 -1.82
C ARG A 89 24.72 -12.77 -1.81
N TYR A 90 23.67 -13.59 -1.80
CA TYR A 90 23.78 -15.05 -1.86
C TYR A 90 24.21 -15.58 -3.23
N ILE A 91 23.86 -14.89 -4.32
CA ILE A 91 24.32 -15.23 -5.68
C ILE A 91 25.80 -14.86 -5.86
N ASP A 92 26.22 -13.70 -5.34
CA ASP A 92 27.60 -13.19 -5.44
C ASP A 92 28.61 -14.09 -4.68
N THR A 93 28.22 -14.60 -3.51
CA THR A 93 29.08 -15.46 -2.67
C THR A 93 29.18 -16.92 -3.13
N ARG A 94 28.45 -17.32 -4.17
CA ARG A 94 28.55 -18.66 -4.80
C ARG A 94 29.29 -18.66 -6.13
N GLY A 95 29.77 -17.48 -6.57
CA GLY A 95 30.59 -17.30 -7.77
C GLY A 95 32.09 -17.26 -7.52
N LEU A 96 32.56 -17.54 -6.30
CA LEU A 96 33.99 -17.66 -5.93
C LEU A 96 34.33 -19.09 -5.53
#